data_AF-A0AAP3YJ45-F1
#
_entry.id   AF-A0AAP3YJ45-F1
#
_cell.length_a   1.000
_cell.length_b   1.000
_cell.length_c   1.000
_cell.angle_alpha   90.00
_cell.angle_beta   90.00
_cell.angle_gamma   90.00
#
_symmetry.space_group_name_H-M   'P 1'
#
loop_
_entity.id
_entity.type
_entity.pdbx_description
1 polymer ?
#
loop_
_entity_poly.entity_id
_entity_poly.type
_entity_poly.pdbx_seq_one_letter_code
_entity_poly.pdbx_strand_id
1 'polypeptide(L)'
;SLDSANALIDTNGIGKIKVKRGSNIYTDSNGFAVVPNLSPYQRNSITLDVTKVNDTTEIIKSDAMVIPSRGALVKAKFDVVSGRKALIKLVRENGESVPFGSIVSISNGSVDKSSNFVSDNGQVWMSGLPNEGVLNAQWGDDNKRNCIAPFKFSKNIIDDFRLT
;
A
#
# COMPACT_ATOMS: atom_id res chain seq x y z
N SER A 1 -15.04 21.62 21.20
CA SER A 1 -15.19 23.07 20.93
C SER A 1 -15.37 23.24 19.44
N LEU A 2 -16.35 24.04 19.00
CA LEU A 2 -16.58 24.31 17.56
C LEU A 2 -15.52 25.26 16.95
N ASP A 3 -14.53 25.67 17.75
CA ASP A 3 -13.41 26.52 17.31
C ASP A 3 -12.25 25.72 16.68
N SER A 4 -12.25 24.39 16.84
CA SER A 4 -11.26 23.52 16.21
C SER A 4 -11.77 22.96 14.87
N ALA A 5 -10.84 22.46 14.05
CA ALA A 5 -11.16 21.70 12.85
C ALA A 5 -11.04 20.18 13.09
N ASN A 6 -11.64 19.38 12.22
CA ASN A 6 -11.62 17.92 12.30
C ASN A 6 -11.13 17.30 10.98
N ALA A 7 -10.57 16.10 11.04
CA ALA A 7 -10.18 15.35 9.86
C ALA A 7 -10.97 14.06 9.75
N LEU A 8 -11.47 13.77 8.55
CA LEU A 8 -11.98 12.46 8.15
C LEU A 8 -10.81 11.65 7.57
N ILE A 9 -10.41 10.60 8.27
CA ILE A 9 -9.43 9.62 7.80
C ILE A 9 -10.15 8.68 6.85
N ASP A 10 -9.55 8.41 5.69
CA ASP A 10 -10.00 7.41 4.73
C ASP A 10 -8.82 6.46 4.43
N THR A 11 -8.92 5.22 4.90
CA THR A 11 -7.94 4.15 4.68
C THR A 11 -8.37 3.20 3.56
N ASN A 12 -9.06 3.72 2.54
CA ASN A 12 -9.41 3.00 1.32
C ASN A 12 -10.20 1.70 1.61
N GLY A 13 -11.14 1.74 2.55
CA GLY A 13 -11.97 0.60 2.92
C GLY A 13 -11.37 -0.34 3.97
N ILE A 14 -10.14 -0.12 4.42
CA ILE A 14 -9.46 -1.03 5.36
C ILE A 14 -9.67 -0.57 6.81
N GLY A 15 -10.42 -1.34 7.59
CA GLY A 15 -10.74 -1.02 8.97
C GLY A 15 -9.67 -1.38 10.00
N LYS A 16 -9.93 -1.00 11.26
CA LYS A 16 -9.09 -1.28 12.45
C LYS A 16 -7.67 -0.70 12.37
N ILE A 17 -7.47 0.35 11.60
CA ILE A 17 -6.18 1.04 11.48
C ILE A 17 -6.09 2.11 12.55
N LYS A 18 -5.03 2.06 13.36
CA LYS A 18 -4.81 2.97 14.47
C LYS A 18 -4.22 4.31 13.99
N VAL A 19 -4.71 5.42 14.54
CA VAL A 19 -4.11 6.74 14.35
C VAL A 19 -3.15 7.06 15.50
N LYS A 20 -1.94 7.54 15.18
CA LYS A 20 -0.85 7.90 16.11
C LYS A 20 -1.02 9.31 16.72
N ARG A 21 -2.27 9.76 16.92
CA ARG A 21 -2.59 11.07 17.50
C ARG A 21 -3.71 10.91 18.54
N GLY A 22 -3.44 11.38 19.77
CA GLY A 22 -4.39 11.27 20.88
C GLY A 22 -4.64 9.83 21.36
N SER A 23 -5.59 9.66 22.27
CA SER A 23 -5.92 8.35 22.83
C SER A 23 -6.93 7.59 21.95
N ASN A 24 -6.51 6.39 21.54
CA ASN A 24 -7.35 5.26 21.12
C ASN A 24 -8.29 5.44 19.89
N ILE A 25 -7.89 6.22 18.88
CA ILE A 25 -8.64 6.34 17.61
C ILE A 25 -8.26 5.20 16.65
N TYR A 26 -9.27 4.49 16.14
CA TYR A 26 -9.15 3.48 15.08
C TYR A 26 -10.16 3.75 13.98
N THR A 27 -9.85 3.32 12.76
CA THR A 27 -10.84 3.28 11.68
C THR A 27 -11.90 2.22 11.93
N ASP A 28 -13.14 2.54 11.55
CA ASP A 28 -14.28 1.64 11.55
C ASP A 28 -14.12 0.51 10.51
N SER A 29 -15.11 -0.36 10.37
CA SER A 29 -15.06 -1.48 9.40
C SER A 29 -14.98 -1.03 7.94
N ASN A 30 -15.35 0.21 7.65
CA ASN A 30 -15.34 0.80 6.31
C ASN A 30 -14.06 1.62 6.05
N GLY A 31 -13.11 1.66 7.00
CA GLY A 31 -11.86 2.40 6.86
C GLY A 31 -11.97 3.90 7.14
N PHE A 32 -12.96 4.34 7.92
CA PHE A 32 -13.11 5.75 8.29
C PHE A 32 -12.86 6.01 9.78
N ALA A 33 -12.25 7.15 10.10
CA ALA A 33 -12.14 7.67 11.46
C ALA A 33 -12.25 9.18 11.48
N VAL A 34 -12.67 9.75 12.60
CA VAL A 34 -12.63 11.21 12.81
C VAL A 34 -11.52 11.54 13.80
N VAL A 35 -10.60 12.41 13.38
CA VAL A 35 -9.55 12.98 14.23
C VAL A 35 -9.94 14.40 14.63
N PRO A 36 -10.27 14.64 15.90
CA PRO A 36 -10.68 15.97 16.36
C PRO A 36 -9.49 16.88 16.67
N ASN A 37 -9.80 18.14 16.97
CA ASN A 37 -8.85 19.10 17.56
C ASN A 37 -7.63 19.38 16.68
N LEU A 38 -7.87 19.65 15.39
CA LEU A 38 -6.88 20.24 14.50
C LEU A 38 -6.81 21.74 14.71
N SER A 39 -5.61 22.29 14.64
CA SER A 39 -5.38 23.73 14.68
C SER A 39 -5.78 24.37 13.34
N PRO A 40 -6.76 25.28 13.30
CA PRO A 40 -7.12 25.97 12.06
C PRO A 40 -5.95 26.79 11.49
N TYR A 41 -5.88 26.88 10.16
CA TYR A 41 -4.87 27.64 9.40
C TYR A 41 -3.41 27.21 9.68
N GLN A 42 -3.23 26.05 10.28
CA GLN A 42 -1.92 25.50 10.62
C GLN A 42 -1.72 24.13 9.98
N ARG A 43 -0.46 23.76 9.78
CA ARG A 43 -0.08 22.41 9.35
C ARG A 43 -0.38 21.43 10.48
N ASN A 44 -1.27 20.49 10.20
CA ASN A 44 -1.57 19.38 11.09
C ASN A 44 -1.06 18.09 10.46
N SER A 45 -0.08 17.45 11.10
CA SER A 45 0.33 16.10 10.74
C SER A 45 -0.62 15.08 11.36
N ILE A 46 -1.03 14.11 10.55
CA ILE A 46 -1.84 12.97 10.94
C ILE A 46 -1.08 11.72 10.48
N THR A 47 -0.77 10.85 11.44
CA THR A 47 0.05 9.66 11.21
C THR A 47 -0.75 8.42 11.59
N LEU A 48 -0.66 7.36 10.81
CA LEU A 48 -1.16 6.03 11.16
C LEU A 48 -0.08 5.25 11.92
N ASP A 49 -0.49 4.44 12.90
CA ASP A 49 0.42 3.61 13.69
C ASP A 49 0.68 2.29 12.97
N VAL A 50 1.77 2.26 12.20
CA VAL A 50 2.23 1.10 11.42
C VAL A 50 2.58 -0.13 12.29
N THR A 51 2.79 0.06 13.59
CA THR A 51 3.17 -1.03 14.52
C THR A 51 1.97 -1.84 15.02
N LYS A 52 0.75 -1.34 14.83
CA LYS A 52 -0.49 -2.01 15.27
C LYS A 52 -1.33 -2.54 14.11
N VAL A 53 -0.71 -2.71 12.96
CA VAL A 53 -1.32 -3.24 11.75
C VAL A 53 -1.18 -4.76 11.76
N ASN A 54 -2.13 -5.48 11.17
CA ASN A 54 -2.05 -6.94 11.04
C ASN A 54 -1.05 -7.36 9.95
N ASP A 55 -0.67 -8.64 9.94
CA ASP A 55 0.35 -9.16 9.00
C ASP A 55 -0.08 -9.11 7.53
N THR A 56 -1.38 -9.00 7.26
CA THR A 56 -1.98 -8.97 5.92
C THR A 56 -2.40 -7.57 5.50
N THR A 57 -1.87 -6.53 6.13
CA THR A 57 -2.15 -5.14 5.79
C THR A 57 -0.86 -4.36 5.69
N GLU A 58 -0.80 -3.51 4.69
CA GLU A 58 0.33 -2.62 4.43
C GLU A 58 -0.17 -1.18 4.33
N ILE A 59 0.52 -0.27 5.01
CA ILE A 59 0.27 1.16 4.95
C ILE A 59 1.34 1.75 4.02
N ILE A 60 0.97 2.04 2.76
CA ILE A 60 1.89 2.58 1.74
C ILE A 60 2.30 4.01 2.10
N LYS A 61 1.34 4.79 2.61
CA LYS A 61 1.55 6.15 3.09
C LYS A 61 1.04 6.23 4.51
N SER A 62 1.96 6.42 5.48
CA SER A 62 1.62 6.49 6.91
C SER A 62 1.25 7.89 7.38
N ASP A 63 1.58 8.93 6.62
CA ASP A 63 1.49 10.32 7.07
C ASP A 63 0.74 11.19 6.06
N ALA A 64 -0.15 12.03 6.57
CA ALA A 64 -0.86 13.03 5.80
C ALA A 64 -0.79 14.38 6.52
N MET A 65 -0.55 15.44 5.75
CA MET A 65 -0.53 16.81 6.25
C MET A 65 -1.75 17.55 5.71
N VAL A 66 -2.51 18.18 6.61
CA VAL A 66 -3.70 18.98 6.26
C VAL A 66 -3.60 20.37 6.87
N ILE A 67 -4.19 21.36 6.19
CA ILE A 67 -4.26 22.76 6.64
C ILE A 67 -5.73 23.19 6.60
N PRO A 68 -6.53 22.87 7.63
CA PRO A 68 -7.97 23.14 7.63
C PRO A 68 -8.27 24.60 7.97
N SER A 69 -9.35 25.16 7.42
CA SER A 69 -9.96 26.40 7.95
C SER A 69 -10.71 26.10 9.26
N ARG A 70 -11.11 27.15 9.99
CA ARG A 70 -11.86 26.99 11.25
C ARG A 70 -13.19 26.27 10.99
N GLY A 71 -13.48 25.26 11.81
CA GLY A 71 -14.71 24.45 11.70
C GLY A 71 -14.75 23.49 10.50
N ALA A 72 -13.70 23.39 9.70
CA ALA A 72 -13.67 22.50 8.56
C ALA A 72 -13.60 21.01 8.97
N LEU A 73 -14.24 20.15 8.18
CA LEU A 73 -13.98 18.72 8.13
C LEU A 73 -13.15 18.43 6.89
N VAL A 74 -11.85 18.19 7.06
CA VAL A 74 -10.93 17.93 5.95
C VAL A 74 -10.71 16.44 5.75
N LYS A 75 -10.66 15.97 4.50
CA LYS A 75 -10.37 14.57 4.20
C LYS A 75 -8.86 14.33 4.18
N ALA A 76 -8.39 13.36 4.95
CA ALA A 76 -7.02 12.85 4.93
C ALA A 76 -7.05 11.41 4.41
N LYS A 77 -6.65 11.22 3.15
CA LYS A 77 -6.61 9.91 2.49
C LYS A 77 -5.27 9.22 2.72
N PHE A 78 -5.32 7.95 3.09
CA PHE A 78 -4.18 7.07 3.26
C PHE A 78 -4.33 5.87 2.32
N ASP A 79 -3.24 5.51 1.66
CA ASP A 79 -3.22 4.33 0.80
C ASP A 79 -2.85 3.12 1.66
N VAL A 80 -3.89 2.40 2.07
CA VAL A 80 -3.79 1.15 2.82
C VAL A 80 -4.28 0.03 1.93
N VAL A 81 -3.50 -1.05 1.87
CA VAL A 81 -3.81 -2.24 1.08
C VAL A 81 -3.85 -3.46 1.99
N SER A 82 -4.78 -4.37 1.71
CA SER A 82 -4.87 -5.65 2.40
C SER A 82 -4.54 -6.79 1.44
N GLY A 83 -3.77 -7.75 1.92
CA GLY A 83 -3.28 -8.90 1.19
C GLY A 83 -1.90 -9.32 1.70
N ARG A 84 -1.32 -10.33 1.06
CA ARG A 84 0.03 -10.79 1.37
C ARG A 84 1.06 -9.78 0.87
N LYS A 85 2.23 -9.82 1.50
CA LYS A 85 3.41 -9.04 1.13
C LYS A 85 4.57 -10.00 0.90
N ALA A 86 5.35 -9.74 -0.14
CA ALA A 86 6.45 -10.59 -0.54
C ALA A 86 7.53 -9.79 -1.26
N LEU A 87 8.78 -10.16 -1.00
CA LEU A 87 9.91 -9.84 -1.86
C LEU A 87 10.03 -10.97 -2.88
N ILE A 88 9.94 -10.63 -4.17
CA ILE A 88 9.87 -11.60 -5.26
C ILE A 88 11.06 -11.38 -6.18
N LYS A 89 11.77 -12.45 -6.52
CA LYS A 89 12.85 -12.41 -7.52
C LYS A 89 12.29 -12.88 -8.86
N LEU A 90 12.26 -11.98 -9.83
CA LEU A 90 11.82 -12.22 -11.19
C LEU A 90 13.01 -12.55 -12.09
N VAL A 91 12.93 -13.70 -12.76
CA VAL A 91 13.93 -14.19 -13.69
C VAL A 91 13.28 -14.40 -15.05
N ARG A 92 13.96 -13.98 -16.11
CA ARG A 92 13.54 -14.18 -17.50
C ARG A 92 13.78 -15.63 -17.92
N GLU A 93 13.12 -16.05 -19.00
CA GLU A 93 13.31 -17.39 -19.60
C GLU A 93 14.78 -17.71 -19.95
N ASN A 94 15.58 -16.68 -20.27
CA ASN A 94 17.01 -16.82 -20.54
C ASN A 94 17.88 -16.97 -19.28
N GLY A 95 17.29 -17.02 -18.09
CA GLY A 95 17.97 -17.13 -16.80
C GLY A 95 18.51 -15.81 -16.23
N GLU A 96 18.37 -14.70 -16.95
CA GLU A 96 18.78 -13.38 -16.48
C GLU A 96 17.72 -12.74 -15.58
N SER A 97 18.13 -11.92 -14.61
CA SER A 97 17.19 -11.13 -13.83
C SER A 97 16.42 -10.12 -14.70
N VAL A 98 15.17 -9.88 -14.34
CA VAL A 98 14.41 -8.75 -14.91
C VAL A 98 15.15 -7.43 -14.62
N PRO A 99 15.23 -6.48 -15.57
CA PRO A 99 16.04 -5.27 -15.40
C PRO A 99 15.54 -4.36 -14.29
N PHE A 100 16.47 -3.61 -13.72
CA PHE A 100 16.16 -2.48 -12.86
C PHE A 100 15.20 -1.50 -13.54
N GLY A 101 14.22 -0.99 -12.79
CA GLY A 101 13.24 -0.02 -13.27
C GLY A 101 12.07 -0.61 -14.06
N SER A 102 12.02 -1.95 -14.24
CA SER A 102 10.84 -2.61 -14.81
C SER A 102 9.62 -2.37 -13.94
N ILE A 103 8.46 -2.12 -14.55
CA ILE A 103 7.19 -1.91 -13.85
C ILE A 103 6.51 -3.28 -13.70
N VAL A 104 6.21 -3.67 -12.46
CA VAL A 104 5.51 -4.92 -12.14
C VAL A 104 4.08 -4.61 -11.74
N SER A 105 3.13 -5.29 -12.38
CA SER A 105 1.70 -5.20 -12.11
C SER A 105 1.09 -6.60 -11.91
N ILE A 106 -0.10 -6.69 -11.33
CA ILE A 106 -0.84 -7.95 -11.19
C ILE A 106 -1.96 -8.02 -12.23
N SER A 107 -2.00 -9.09 -13.02
CA SER A 107 -2.89 -9.19 -14.20
C SER A 107 -4.36 -9.44 -13.85
N ASN A 108 -4.65 -10.04 -12.69
CA ASN A 108 -6.01 -10.40 -12.23
C ASN A 108 -6.51 -9.58 -11.03
N GLY A 109 -5.76 -8.56 -10.60
CA GLY A 109 -6.23 -7.62 -9.59
C GLY A 109 -6.98 -6.48 -10.26
N SER A 110 -7.91 -5.82 -9.54
CA SER A 110 -8.53 -4.58 -9.99
C SER A 110 -7.46 -3.53 -10.34
N VAL A 111 -7.18 -3.49 -11.64
CA VAL A 111 -6.38 -2.66 -12.57
C VAL A 111 -5.48 -1.51 -12.05
N ASP A 112 -5.58 -0.95 -10.84
CA ASP A 112 -4.98 0.38 -10.59
C ASP A 112 -4.18 0.61 -9.29
N LYS A 113 -3.86 -0.40 -8.46
CA LYS A 113 -3.36 -0.07 -7.08
C LYS A 113 -2.03 -0.64 -6.60
N SER A 114 -1.36 -1.54 -7.32
CA SER A 114 -0.08 -2.07 -6.87
C SER A 114 0.90 -2.25 -8.03
N SER A 115 1.33 -1.14 -8.63
CA SER A 115 2.49 -1.12 -9.51
C SER A 115 3.74 -0.82 -8.69
N ASN A 116 4.72 -1.72 -8.72
CA ASN A 116 6.02 -1.50 -8.07
C ASN A 116 7.14 -1.65 -9.09
N PHE A 117 8.32 -1.17 -8.73
CA PHE A 117 9.49 -1.21 -9.59
C PHE A 117 10.44 -2.34 -9.19
N VAL A 118 11.06 -2.96 -10.19
CA VAL A 118 12.14 -3.91 -9.98
C VAL A 118 13.40 -3.18 -9.55
N SER A 119 13.96 -3.59 -8.41
CA SER A 119 15.25 -3.17 -7.87
C SER A 119 16.40 -3.95 -8.52
N ASP A 120 17.59 -3.80 -7.97
CA ASP A 120 18.74 -4.65 -8.24
C ASP A 120 18.41 -6.15 -8.13
N ASN A 121 19.18 -6.97 -8.86
CA ASN A 121 19.05 -8.43 -8.89
C ASN A 121 17.68 -8.98 -9.33
N GLY A 122 16.81 -8.16 -9.93
CA GLY A 122 15.49 -8.58 -10.40
C GLY A 122 14.46 -8.71 -9.27
N GLN A 123 14.69 -8.05 -8.12
CA GLN A 123 13.80 -8.14 -6.97
C GLN A 123 12.71 -7.07 -7.00
N VAL A 124 11.50 -7.42 -6.57
CA VAL A 124 10.38 -6.48 -6.40
C VAL A 124 9.67 -6.72 -5.09
N TRP A 125 9.41 -5.65 -4.35
CA TRP A 125 8.53 -5.68 -3.18
C TRP A 125 7.08 -5.50 -3.64
N MET A 126 6.21 -6.42 -3.26
CA MET A 126 4.79 -6.38 -3.58
C MET A 126 3.98 -6.51 -2.29
N SER A 127 2.92 -5.72 -2.17
CA SER A 127 1.96 -5.75 -1.06
C SER A 127 0.53 -5.81 -1.60
N GLY A 128 -0.41 -6.26 -0.76
CA GLY A 128 -1.80 -6.44 -1.20
C GLY A 128 -2.00 -7.61 -2.17
N LEU A 129 -1.10 -8.59 -2.19
CA LEU A 129 -1.19 -9.72 -3.09
C LEU A 129 -2.29 -10.70 -2.67
N PRO A 130 -3.06 -11.26 -3.63
CA PRO A 130 -3.93 -12.42 -3.38
C PRO A 130 -3.10 -13.68 -3.06
N ASN A 131 -3.77 -14.79 -2.73
CA ASN A 131 -3.08 -16.06 -2.47
C ASN A 131 -2.44 -16.67 -3.72
N GLU A 132 -2.97 -16.38 -4.90
CA GLU A 132 -2.42 -16.79 -6.20
C GLU A 132 -2.76 -15.73 -7.25
N GLY A 133 -1.95 -15.64 -8.29
CA GLY A 133 -2.13 -14.66 -9.34
C GLY A 133 -1.00 -14.70 -10.36
N VAL A 134 -0.96 -13.69 -11.22
CA VAL A 134 0.06 -13.55 -12.26
C VAL A 134 0.62 -12.15 -12.23
N LEU A 135 1.93 -12.04 -12.05
CA LEU A 135 2.67 -10.80 -12.17
C LEU A 135 3.09 -10.57 -13.63
N ASN A 136 2.98 -9.34 -14.08
CA ASN A 136 3.46 -8.89 -15.38
C ASN A 136 4.50 -7.79 -15.14
N ALA A 137 5.77 -8.08 -15.43
CA ALA A 137 6.85 -7.13 -15.37
C ALA A 137 7.20 -6.64 -16.77
N GLN A 138 7.17 -5.33 -17.00
CA GLN A 138 7.40 -4.69 -18.30
C GLN A 138 8.54 -3.68 -18.22
N TRP A 139 9.48 -3.72 -19.17
CA TRP A 139 10.62 -2.79 -19.27
C TRP A 139 10.83 -2.21 -20.67
N GLY A 140 9.88 -2.44 -21.58
CA GLY A 140 9.87 -1.82 -22.89
C GLY A 140 8.45 -1.68 -23.41
N ASP A 141 8.29 -0.81 -24.40
CA ASP A 141 6.99 -0.48 -25.00
C ASP A 141 6.47 -1.56 -25.96
N ASP A 142 7.29 -2.57 -26.28
CA ASP A 142 6.89 -3.70 -27.10
C ASP A 142 6.45 -4.90 -26.25
N ASN A 143 5.51 -5.69 -26.77
CA ASN A 143 5.05 -6.94 -26.16
C ASN A 143 6.14 -8.03 -26.07
N LYS A 144 7.40 -7.70 -26.41
CA LYS A 144 8.56 -8.59 -26.37
C LYS A 144 9.46 -8.33 -25.16
N ARG A 145 9.26 -7.23 -24.44
CA ARG A 145 10.04 -6.84 -23.26
C ARG A 145 9.19 -6.91 -22.00
N ASN A 146 8.60 -8.09 -21.77
CA ASN A 146 7.86 -8.42 -20.57
C ASN A 146 8.28 -9.77 -19.98
N CYS A 147 7.88 -10.01 -18.74
CA CYS A 147 8.01 -11.28 -18.03
C CYS A 147 6.68 -11.53 -17.30
N ILE A 148 6.08 -12.70 -17.57
CA ILE A 148 4.80 -13.11 -16.98
C ILE A 148 5.09 -14.23 -15.99
N ALA A 149 4.87 -13.96 -14.71
CA ALA A 149 5.28 -14.80 -13.61
C ALA A 149 4.05 -15.21 -12.76
N PRO A 150 3.50 -16.44 -12.93
CA PRO A 150 2.46 -16.94 -12.07
C PRO A 150 3.01 -17.23 -10.66
N PHE A 151 2.25 -16.91 -9.62
CA PHE A 151 2.62 -17.19 -8.24
C PHE A 151 1.47 -17.82 -7.47
N LYS A 152 1.85 -18.62 -6.46
CA LYS A 152 0.93 -19.20 -5.48
C LYS A 152 1.62 -19.30 -4.14
N PHE A 153 1.05 -18.67 -3.13
CA PHE A 153 1.58 -18.74 -1.79
C PHE A 153 1.28 -20.10 -1.15
N SER A 154 2.32 -20.75 -0.65
CA SER A 154 2.18 -21.88 0.27
C SER A 154 1.74 -21.37 1.66
N LYS A 155 1.14 -22.23 2.48
CA LYS A 155 0.67 -21.85 3.83
C LYS A 155 1.81 -21.55 4.83
N ASN A 156 3.07 -21.81 4.47
CA ASN A 156 4.23 -21.57 5.35
C ASN A 156 4.94 -20.27 4.97
N ILE A 157 5.39 -19.53 5.98
CA ILE A 157 5.78 -18.12 5.91
C ILE A 157 7.31 -18.01 5.75
N ILE A 158 7.70 -17.16 4.77
CA ILE A 158 9.05 -16.83 4.26
C ILE A 158 9.57 -17.84 3.21
N ASP A 159 9.00 -17.76 2.01
CA ASP A 159 9.60 -18.33 0.79
C ASP A 159 10.22 -17.17 -0.02
N ASP A 160 11.52 -17.23 -0.31
CA ASP A 160 12.15 -16.44 -1.37
C ASP A 160 11.59 -16.95 -2.71
N PHE A 161 10.52 -16.31 -3.20
CA PHE A 161 9.85 -16.76 -4.40
C PHE A 161 10.70 -16.38 -5.62
N ARG A 162 11.32 -17.40 -6.22
CA ARG A 162 11.85 -17.33 -7.58
C ARG A 162 10.74 -17.67 -8.54
N LEU A 163 10.31 -16.68 -9.30
CA LEU A 163 9.35 -16.87 -10.37
C LEU A 163 10.09 -16.77 -11.71
N THR A 164 9.77 -17.72 -12.59
CA THR A 164 10.30 -17.80 -13.96
C THR A 164 9.14 -17.55 -14.92
#